data_AF-A0A965RMB1-F1
#
_entry.id   AF-A0A965RMB1-F1
#
_cell.length_a   1.000
_cell.length_b   1.000
_cell.length_c   1.000
_cell.angle_alpha   90.00
_cell.angle_beta   90.00
_cell.angle_gamma   90.00
#
_symmetry.space_group_name_H-M   'P 1'
#
loop_
_entity.id
_entity.type
_entity.pdbx_description
1 polymer ?
#
loop_
_entity_poly.entity_id
_entity_poly.type
_entity_poly.pdbx_seq_one_letter_code
_entity_poly.pdbx_strand_id
1 'polypeptide(L)'
;MGINAFTKTGNTVVFTAAVSAPTPVQVTNSTIGGNQYRIINAGTSVVFLGYGTTAAEATTASANVTSSGAAFPLLAGTDEILT
;
A
#
# COMPACT_ATOMS: atom_id res chain seq x y z
N MET A 1 -18.33 -18.54 11.60
CA MET A 1 -17.78 -19.15 10.37
C MET A 1 -16.28 -18.89 10.39
N GLY A 2 -15.46 -19.93 10.54
CA GLY A 2 -14.01 -19.79 10.72
C GLY A 2 -13.31 -19.31 9.45
N ILE A 3 -12.18 -18.62 9.61
CA ILE A 3 -11.31 -18.23 8.51
C ILE A 3 -10.78 -19.52 7.84
N ASN A 4 -11.03 -19.71 6.54
CA ASN A 4 -10.43 -20.84 5.84
C ASN A 4 -8.96 -20.52 5.60
N ALA A 5 -8.07 -21.49 5.81
CA ALA A 5 -6.61 -21.32 5.74
C ALA A 5 -6.06 -20.81 4.40
N PHE A 6 -6.91 -20.61 3.38
CA PHE A 6 -6.54 -20.17 2.04
C PHE A 6 -7.52 -19.18 1.41
N THR A 7 -8.44 -18.58 2.19
CA THR A 7 -9.31 -17.53 1.64
C THR A 7 -8.49 -16.27 1.41
N LYS A 8 -8.34 -15.86 0.14
CA LYS A 8 -7.81 -14.53 -0.19
C LYS A 8 -8.78 -13.47 0.31
N THR A 9 -8.35 -12.67 1.29
CA THR A 9 -9.17 -11.65 1.97
C THR A 9 -8.95 -10.24 1.44
N GLY A 10 -8.05 -10.04 0.49
CA GLY A 10 -7.96 -8.77 -0.24
C GLY A 10 -6.92 -8.79 -1.35
N ASN A 11 -6.80 -7.65 -2.03
CA ASN A 11 -6.09 -7.55 -3.29
C ASN A 11 -4.58 -7.34 -3.13
N THR A 12 -3.85 -7.69 -4.18
CA THR A 12 -2.41 -7.40 -4.30
C THR A 12 -2.25 -6.25 -5.27
N VAL A 13 -1.60 -5.18 -4.84
CA VAL A 13 -1.31 -4.01 -5.67
C VAL A 13 0.20 -3.86 -5.79
N VAL A 14 0.67 -3.84 -7.02
CA VAL A 14 2.09 -3.64 -7.32
C VAL A 14 2.25 -2.26 -7.92
N PHE A 15 3.21 -1.50 -7.42
CA PHE A 15 3.61 -0.25 -8.03
C PHE A 15 5.12 -0.28 -8.27
N THR A 16 5.54 0.36 -9.37
CA THR A 16 6.95 0.63 -9.62
C THR A 16 7.16 2.10 -9.32
N ALA A 17 7.67 2.42 -8.13
CA ALA A 17 7.95 3.80 -7.79
C ALA A 17 9.31 4.23 -8.35
N ALA A 18 9.31 5.43 -8.94
CA ALA A 18 10.47 6.14 -9.44
C ALA A 18 10.61 7.47 -8.67
N VAL A 19 11.44 8.41 -9.16
CA VAL A 19 11.66 9.73 -8.54
C VAL A 19 10.40 10.61 -8.37
N SER A 20 9.30 10.33 -9.09
CA SER A 20 8.01 10.99 -8.94
C SER A 20 6.94 10.01 -8.44
N ALA A 21 6.09 10.45 -7.51
CA ALA A 21 4.98 9.65 -7.03
C ALA A 21 4.03 9.25 -8.19
N PRO A 22 3.70 7.96 -8.35
CA PRO A 22 2.72 7.53 -9.34
C PRO A 22 1.31 7.97 -8.95
N THR A 23 0.35 7.89 -9.89
CA THR A 23 -1.06 8.16 -9.58
C THR A 23 -1.54 7.20 -8.48
N PRO A 24 -2.15 7.70 -7.39
CA PRO A 24 -2.65 6.87 -6.31
C PRO A 24 -3.67 5.85 -6.83
N VAL A 25 -3.57 4.62 -6.35
CA VAL A 25 -4.47 3.52 -6.69
C VAL A 25 -5.38 3.25 -5.50
N GLN A 26 -6.69 3.24 -5.74
CA GLN A 26 -7.62 2.76 -4.72
C GLN A 26 -7.51 1.24 -4.62
N VAL A 27 -7.11 0.76 -3.44
CA VAL A 27 -7.09 -0.67 -3.16
C VAL A 27 -8.52 -1.12 -2.86
N THR A 28 -9.14 -1.82 -3.80
CA THR A 28 -10.49 -2.36 -3.63
C THR A 28 -10.44 -3.75 -3.01
N ASN A 29 -11.55 -4.20 -2.43
CA ASN A 29 -11.74 -5.57 -2.00
C ASN A 29 -12.82 -6.27 -2.83
N SER A 30 -12.61 -7.53 -3.15
CA SER A 30 -13.60 -8.40 -3.80
C SER A 30 -14.48 -9.16 -2.81
N THR A 31 -14.17 -9.13 -1.51
CA THR A 31 -14.82 -9.91 -0.47
C THR A 31 -15.33 -9.01 0.65
N ILE A 32 -16.59 -9.24 1.06
CA ILE A 32 -17.22 -8.53 2.18
C ILE A 32 -16.45 -8.82 3.47
N GLY A 33 -16.02 -7.77 4.17
CA GLY A 33 -15.25 -7.88 5.42
C GLY A 33 -13.76 -8.22 5.22
N GLY A 34 -13.28 -8.22 3.97
CA GLY A 34 -11.86 -8.35 3.71
C GLY A 34 -11.11 -7.06 4.07
N ASN A 35 -10.02 -7.20 4.81
CA ASN A 35 -9.23 -6.07 5.30
C ASN A 35 -7.73 -6.22 5.05
N GLN A 36 -7.27 -7.36 4.54
CA GLN A 36 -5.86 -7.59 4.27
C GLN A 36 -5.49 -7.18 2.84
N TYR A 37 -4.54 -6.28 2.69
CA TYR A 37 -4.04 -5.84 1.38
C TYR A 37 -2.54 -6.04 1.32
N ARG A 38 -2.03 -6.57 0.21
CA ARG A 38 -0.59 -6.69 -0.05
C ARG A 38 -0.16 -5.62 -1.04
N ILE A 39 0.81 -4.81 -0.64
CA ILE A 39 1.38 -3.77 -1.49
C ILE A 39 2.86 -4.10 -1.74
N ILE A 40 3.32 -4.02 -2.99
CA ILE A 40 4.71 -4.36 -3.36
C ILE A 40 5.40 -3.16 -4.01
N ASN A 41 6.57 -2.78 -3.49
CA ASN A 41 7.49 -1.87 -4.16
C ASN A 41 8.38 -2.66 -5.12
N ALA A 42 8.02 -2.71 -6.40
CA ALA A 42 8.80 -3.39 -7.44
C ALA A 42 9.99 -2.54 -7.96
N GLY A 43 10.21 -1.36 -7.39
CA GLY A 43 11.33 -0.48 -7.74
C GLY A 43 12.66 -0.89 -7.10
N THR A 44 13.68 -0.06 -7.31
CA THR A 44 15.05 -0.28 -6.81
C THR A 44 15.45 0.64 -5.66
N SER A 45 14.56 1.55 -5.24
CA SER A 45 14.80 2.53 -4.18
C SER A 45 13.85 2.33 -3.00
N VAL A 46 14.23 2.85 -1.83
CA VAL A 46 13.30 3.03 -0.71
C VAL A 46 12.29 4.12 -1.07
N VAL A 47 11.03 3.88 -0.75
CA VAL A 47 9.91 4.78 -1.08
C VAL A 47 8.97 4.92 0.10
N PHE A 48 8.21 6.01 0.14
CA PHE A 48 7.20 6.23 1.19
C PHE A 48 5.81 5.95 0.63
N LEU A 49 5.19 4.86 1.07
CA LEU A 49 3.82 4.52 0.74
C LEU A 49 2.87 5.38 1.57
N GLY A 50 2.43 6.50 1.00
CA GLY A 50 1.35 7.31 1.55
C GLY A 50 0.00 6.60 1.41
N TYR A 51 -0.81 6.67 2.47
CA TYR A 51 -2.18 6.17 2.47
C TYR A 51 -3.17 7.24 2.93
N GLY A 52 -4.43 7.11 2.53
CA GLY A 52 -5.48 8.06 2.83
C GLY A 52 -6.84 7.60 2.31
N THR A 53 -7.88 8.34 2.66
CA THR A 53 -9.25 8.08 2.20
C THR A 53 -9.51 8.66 0.80
N THR A 54 -8.64 9.56 0.34
CA THR A 54 -8.68 10.16 -1.00
C THR A 54 -7.32 10.08 -1.69
N ALA A 55 -7.31 10.21 -3.02
CA ALA A 55 -6.08 10.28 -3.80
C ALA A 55 -5.19 11.47 -3.39
N ALA A 56 -5.79 12.61 -3.03
CA ALA A 56 -5.07 13.79 -2.59
C ALA A 56 -4.36 13.56 -1.23
N GLU A 57 -5.04 12.93 -0.28
CA GLU A 57 -4.46 12.55 1.01
C GLU A 57 -3.29 11.57 0.83
N ALA A 58 -3.50 10.50 0.05
CA ALA A 58 -2.45 9.51 -0.21
C ALA A 58 -1.22 10.14 -0.89
N THR A 59 -1.44 11.06 -1.83
CA THR A 59 -0.34 11.81 -2.48
C THR A 59 0.41 12.67 -1.48
N THR A 60 -0.31 13.41 -0.64
CA THR A 60 0.29 14.30 0.37
C THR A 60 1.09 13.51 1.40
N ALA A 61 0.57 12.36 1.81
CA ALA A 61 1.23 11.48 2.77
C ALA A 61 2.46 10.75 2.20
N SER A 62 2.59 10.63 0.87
CA SER A 62 3.72 9.95 0.20
C SER A 62 5.03 10.75 0.20
N ALA A 63 5.04 11.95 0.80
CA ALA A 63 6.25 12.73 1.01
C ALA A 63 7.27 11.99 1.90
N ASN A 64 8.54 12.40 1.84
CA ASN A 64 9.59 11.82 2.67
C ASN A 64 9.24 11.94 4.16
N VAL A 65 9.02 10.81 4.81
CA VAL A 65 8.62 10.75 6.22
C VAL A 65 9.87 10.84 7.11
N THR A 66 10.04 11.95 7.81
CA THR A 66 11.16 12.18 8.75
C THR A 66 10.76 12.08 10.24
N SER A 67 9.48 11.83 10.51
CA SER A 67 8.84 11.67 11.83
C SER A 67 7.55 10.86 11.69
N SER A 68 6.79 10.59 12.75
CA SER A 68 5.49 9.92 12.62
C SER A 68 4.58 10.57 11.57
N GLY A 69 3.98 9.76 10.70
CA GLY A 69 3.14 10.22 9.59
C GLY A 69 2.35 9.07 8.95
N ALA A 70 1.41 9.40 8.07
CA ALA A 70 0.53 8.45 7.39
C ALA A 70 1.20 7.80 6.16
N ALA A 71 2.46 7.38 6.32
CA ALA A 71 3.19 6.68 5.28
C ALA A 71 4.14 5.62 5.85
N PHE A 72 4.32 4.55 5.08
CA PHE A 72 5.23 3.46 5.41
C PHE A 72 6.47 3.51 4.52
N PRO A 73 7.71 3.53 5.08
CA PRO A 73 8.91 3.34 4.29
C PRO A 73 9.00 1.90 3.81
N LEU A 74 8.99 1.71 2.49
CA LEU A 74 9.09 0.42 1.82
C LEU A 74 10.46 0.28 1.18
N LEU A 75 11.18 -0.80 1.52
CA LEU A 75 12.42 -1.15 0.84
C LEU A 75 12.13 -1.64 -0.59
N ALA A 76 13.17 -1.64 -1.42
CA ALA A 76 13.09 -2.18 -2.77
C ALA A 76 12.82 -3.69 -2.74
N GLY A 77 11.85 -4.14 -3.54
CA GLY A 77 11.50 -5.55 -3.66
C GLY A 77 10.74 -6.14 -2.45
N THR A 78 10.33 -5.32 -1.48
CA THR A 78 9.59 -5.78 -0.30
C THR A 78 8.09 -5.50 -0.41
N ASP A 79 7.32 -6.22 0.40
CA ASP A 79 5.90 -6.04 0.56
C ASP A 79 5.51 -5.43 1.92
N GLU A 80 4.38 -4.72 1.94
CA GLU A 80 3.67 -4.28 3.15
C GLU A 80 2.29 -4.93 3.19
N ILE A 81 1.87 -5.37 4.37
CA ILE A 81 0.52 -5.90 4.60
C ILE A 81 -0.27 -4.93 5.46
N LEU A 82 -1.31 -4.32 4.87
CA LEU A 82 -2.24 -3.43 5.56
C LEU A 82 -3.45 -4.25 6.01
N THR A 83 -3.90 -4.06 7.26
CA THR A 83 -5.04 -4.78 7.89
C THR A 83 -6.08 -3.85 8.47
#